data_AF-A0A2N2HFG0-F1
#
_entry.id   AF-A0A2N2HFG0-F1
#
_cell.length_a   1.000
_cell.length_b   1.000
_cell.length_c   1.000
_cell.angle_alpha   90.00
_cell.angle_beta   90.00
_cell.angle_gamma   90.00
#
_symmetry.space_group_name_H-M   'P 1'
#
loop_
_entity.id
_entity.type
_entity.pdbx_description
1 polymer ?
#
loop_
_entity_poly.entity_id
_entity_poly.type
_entity_poly.pdbx_seq_one_letter_code
_entity_poly.pdbx_strand_id
1 'polypeptide(L)'
;MVKAAETTRHMGQLSKAANEIGSVTATIAAISSQTNLLALNATIEAGRAGAAGRGFAVVAGEIKELSQQTAAATDNIRRKVAAIQKVSTVTASEIAEIISVIEEMNDIVISISEAMEEQTVMTRDISENVNQAARGIAEINTNVTSSSVMTREISQEIEGVLESSNTMQDESRMVLQSAGGLADLSSHLEKLVGRFRF
;
A
#
# COMPACT_ATOMS: atom_id res chain seq x y z
N MET A 1 3.20 12.61 -16.42
CA MET A 1 2.14 13.36 -17.16
C MET A 1 2.63 14.13 -18.37
N VAL A 2 3.71 14.93 -18.29
CA VAL A 2 4.19 15.78 -19.41
C VAL A 2 4.35 15.01 -20.73
N LYS A 3 4.95 13.81 -20.69
CA LYS A 3 5.17 12.96 -21.88
C LYS A 3 3.85 12.44 -22.50
N ALA A 4 2.88 12.09 -21.66
CA ALA A 4 1.57 11.61 -22.11
C ALA A 4 0.77 12.75 -22.75
N ALA A 5 0.74 13.93 -22.12
CA ALA A 5 0.15 15.13 -22.69
C ALA A 5 0.80 15.53 -24.04
N GLU A 6 2.13 15.39 -24.14
CA GLU A 6 2.86 15.62 -25.38
C GLU A 6 2.47 14.62 -26.48
N THR A 7 2.27 13.35 -26.12
CA THR A 7 1.85 12.31 -27.07
C THR A 7 0.41 12.53 -27.53
N THR A 8 -0.51 12.91 -26.65
CA THR A 8 -1.87 13.34 -27.01
C THR A 8 -1.84 14.55 -27.95
N ARG A 9 -0.96 15.52 -27.70
CA ARG A 9 -0.75 16.67 -28.60
C ARG A 9 -0.27 16.22 -29.98
N HIS A 10 0.68 15.28 -30.06
CA HIS A 10 1.15 14.72 -31.33
C HIS A 10 0.03 13.97 -32.08
N MET A 11 -0.82 13.20 -31.38
CA MET A 11 -1.99 12.56 -31.99
C MET A 11 -2.98 13.59 -32.53
N GLY A 12 -3.20 14.70 -31.81
CA GLY A 12 -4.02 15.82 -32.30
C GLY A 12 -3.44 16.47 -33.56
N GLN A 13 -2.13 16.67 -33.62
CA GLN A 13 -1.45 17.18 -34.82
C GLN A 13 -1.56 16.20 -36.00
N LEU A 14 -1.41 14.90 -35.77
CA LEU A 14 -1.58 13.86 -36.78
C LEU A 14 -3.01 13.84 -37.33
N SER A 15 -4.01 13.94 -36.46
CA SER A 15 -5.41 14.02 -36.86
C SER A 15 -5.70 15.27 -37.70
N LYS A 16 -5.10 16.42 -37.36
CA LYS A 16 -5.22 17.65 -38.14
C LYS A 16 -4.59 17.51 -39.52
N ALA A 17 -3.36 17.00 -39.59
CA ALA A 17 -2.69 16.75 -40.87
C ALA A 17 -3.48 15.78 -41.76
N ALA A 18 -4.05 14.72 -41.17
CA ALA A 18 -4.90 13.78 -41.89
C ALA A 18 -6.18 14.46 -42.42
N ASN A 19 -6.81 15.37 -41.66
CA ASN A 19 -7.95 16.16 -42.15
C ASN A 19 -7.57 17.05 -43.34
N GLU A 20 -6.40 17.70 -43.30
CA GLU A 20 -5.90 18.53 -44.40
C GLU A 20 -5.68 17.69 -45.67
N ILE A 21 -5.07 16.50 -45.54
CA ILE A 21 -4.93 15.56 -46.67
C ILE A 21 -6.31 15.11 -47.17
N GLY A 22 -7.26 14.86 -46.27
CA GLY A 22 -8.66 14.55 -46.62
C GLY A 22 -9.31 15.64 -47.49
N SER A 23 -9.11 16.91 -47.13
CA SER A 23 -9.61 18.04 -47.92
C SER A 23 -8.95 18.12 -49.30
N VAL A 24 -7.63 17.94 -49.37
CA VAL A 24 -6.88 17.97 -50.64
C VAL A 24 -7.33 16.83 -51.56
N THR A 25 -7.47 15.62 -51.02
CA THR A 25 -7.96 14.47 -51.80
C THR A 25 -9.39 14.66 -52.28
N ALA A 26 -10.28 15.26 -51.49
CA ALA A 26 -11.62 15.61 -51.96
C ALA A 26 -11.59 16.58 -53.16
N THR A 27 -10.72 17.60 -53.13
CA THR A 27 -10.53 18.53 -54.25
C THR A 27 -9.99 17.82 -55.49
N ILE A 28 -8.99 16.94 -55.33
CA ILE A 28 -8.43 16.16 -56.46
C ILE A 28 -9.50 15.26 -57.09
N ALA A 29 -10.34 14.62 -56.27
CA ALA A 29 -11.45 13.80 -56.77
C ALA A 29 -12.46 14.64 -57.57
N ALA A 30 -12.78 15.85 -57.11
CA ALA A 30 -13.66 16.78 -57.82
C ALA A 30 -13.05 17.21 -59.18
N ILE A 31 -11.76 17.56 -59.20
CA ILE A 31 -11.04 17.92 -60.43
C ILE A 31 -11.03 16.74 -61.40
N SER A 32 -10.69 15.53 -60.92
CA SER A 32 -10.69 14.30 -61.72
C SER A 32 -12.08 14.03 -62.33
N SER A 33 -13.16 14.19 -61.55
CA SER A 33 -14.53 14.04 -62.05
C SER A 33 -14.87 15.08 -63.13
N GLN A 34 -14.43 16.33 -62.96
CA GLN A 34 -14.63 17.38 -63.96
C GLN A 34 -13.82 17.12 -65.23
N THR A 35 -12.57 16.67 -65.10
CA THR A 35 -11.71 16.27 -66.22
C THR A 35 -12.31 15.10 -66.98
N ASN A 36 -12.89 14.11 -66.29
CA ASN A 36 -13.61 13.00 -66.91
C ASN A 36 -14.81 13.48 -67.75
N LEU A 37 -15.58 14.45 -67.24
CA LEU A 37 -16.70 15.05 -67.98
C LEU A 37 -16.23 15.87 -69.19
N LEU A 38 -15.16 16.65 -69.04
CA LEU A 38 -14.57 17.41 -70.15
C LEU A 38 -14.03 16.48 -71.24
N ALA A 39 -13.34 15.41 -70.85
CA ALA A 39 -12.83 14.39 -71.76
C ALA A 39 -13.96 13.68 -72.51
N LEU A 40 -15.06 13.35 -71.81
CA LEU A 40 -16.25 12.76 -72.42
C LEU A 40 -16.86 13.69 -73.48
N ASN A 41 -17.02 14.98 -73.17
CA ASN A 41 -17.52 15.98 -74.11
C ASN A 41 -16.60 16.12 -75.33
N ALA A 42 -15.28 16.11 -75.12
CA ALA A 42 -14.30 16.14 -76.19
C ALA A 42 -14.36 14.87 -77.07
N THR A 43 -14.56 13.69 -76.48
CA THR A 43 -14.76 12.43 -77.24
C THR A 43 -16.02 12.51 -78.12
N ILE A 44 -17.12 13.08 -77.60
CA ILE A 44 -18.37 13.26 -78.36
C ILE A 44 -18.15 14.20 -79.55
N GLU A 45 -17.52 15.35 -79.33
CA GLU A 45 -17.28 16.34 -80.38
C GLU A 45 -16.28 15.84 -81.44
N ALA A 46 -15.24 15.10 -81.01
CA ALA A 46 -14.30 14.45 -81.91
C ALA A 46 -14.98 13.38 -82.81
N GLY A 47 -15.95 12.64 -82.27
CA GLY A 47 -16.79 11.73 -83.07
C GLY A 47 -17.65 12.48 -84.09
N ARG A 48 -18.15 13.67 -83.74
CA ARG A 48 -18.96 14.53 -84.61
C ARG A 48 -18.17 15.10 -85.80
N ALA A 49 -16.87 15.34 -85.62
CA ALA A 49 -15.95 15.78 -86.68
C ALA A 49 -15.52 14.65 -87.65
N GLY A 50 -15.96 13.40 -87.43
CA GLY A 50 -15.72 12.28 -88.34
C GLY A 50 -14.23 11.97 -88.53
N ALA A 51 -13.79 11.81 -89.79
CA ALA A 51 -12.42 11.40 -90.11
C ALA A 51 -11.34 12.39 -89.64
N ALA A 52 -11.67 13.69 -89.55
CA ALA A 52 -10.78 14.75 -89.10
C ALA A 52 -10.59 14.77 -87.56
N GLY A 53 -11.52 14.20 -86.80
CA GLY A 53 -11.50 14.17 -85.34
C GLY A 53 -10.80 12.95 -84.71
N ARG A 54 -10.34 11.98 -85.51
CA ARG A 54 -9.80 10.70 -85.00
C ARG A 54 -8.63 10.87 -84.01
N GLY A 55 -7.69 11.77 -84.29
CA GLY A 55 -6.58 12.05 -83.37
C GLY A 55 -7.05 12.66 -82.05
N PHE A 56 -8.01 13.58 -82.10
CA PHE A 56 -8.61 14.18 -80.91
C PHE A 56 -9.41 13.16 -80.09
N ALA A 57 -10.08 12.21 -80.74
CA ALA A 57 -10.83 11.15 -80.06
C ALA A 57 -9.92 10.23 -79.22
N VAL A 58 -8.73 9.90 -79.73
CA VAL A 58 -7.73 9.09 -79.00
C VAL A 58 -7.24 9.83 -77.76
N VAL A 59 -6.83 11.09 -77.91
CA VAL A 59 -6.35 11.92 -76.78
C VAL A 59 -7.45 12.11 -75.73
N ALA A 60 -8.69 12.36 -76.14
CA ALA A 60 -9.82 12.47 -75.22
C ALA A 60 -10.08 11.15 -74.46
N GLY A 61 -9.91 10.01 -75.12
CA GLY A 61 -9.97 8.68 -74.50
C GLY A 61 -8.90 8.47 -73.43
N GLU A 62 -7.64 8.82 -73.73
CA GLU A 62 -6.52 8.73 -72.77
C GLU A 62 -6.73 9.65 -71.56
N ILE A 63 -7.20 10.88 -71.76
CA ILE A 63 -7.51 11.81 -70.66
C ILE A 63 -8.63 11.24 -69.78
N LYS A 64 -9.66 10.64 -70.40
CA LYS A 64 -10.75 9.99 -69.68
C LYS A 64 -10.24 8.84 -68.82
N GLU A 65 -9.41 7.96 -69.37
CA GLU A 65 -8.82 6.85 -68.61
C GLU A 65 -7.93 7.34 -67.46
N LEU A 66 -7.06 8.32 -67.72
CA LEU A 66 -6.20 8.92 -66.70
C LEU A 66 -7.00 9.57 -65.58
N SER A 67 -8.13 10.22 -65.92
CA SER A 67 -9.03 10.80 -64.93
C SER A 67 -9.67 9.73 -64.04
N GLN A 68 -10.08 8.59 -64.59
CA GLN A 68 -10.62 7.46 -63.82
C GLN A 68 -9.57 6.82 -62.91
N GLN A 69 -8.35 6.63 -63.41
CA GLN A 69 -7.23 6.14 -62.59
C GLN A 69 -6.92 7.11 -61.44
N THR A 70 -6.97 8.41 -61.70
CA THR A 70 -6.79 9.45 -60.67
C THR A 70 -7.88 9.40 -59.61
N ALA A 71 -9.15 9.22 -59.99
CA ALA A 71 -10.26 9.06 -59.04
C ALA A 71 -10.06 7.83 -58.14
N ALA A 72 -9.68 6.69 -58.73
CA ALA A 72 -9.43 5.45 -58.01
C ALA A 72 -8.26 5.58 -57.02
N ALA A 73 -7.16 6.21 -57.45
CA ALA A 73 -6.00 6.47 -56.59
C ALA A 73 -6.38 7.40 -55.42
N THR A 74 -7.14 8.45 -55.70
CA THR A 74 -7.58 9.43 -54.70
C THR A 74 -8.51 8.79 -53.65
N ASP A 75 -9.42 7.90 -54.06
CA ASP A 75 -10.27 7.15 -53.14
C ASP A 75 -9.46 6.17 -52.27
N ASN A 76 -8.39 5.58 -52.81
CA ASN A 76 -7.47 4.76 -52.02
C ASN A 76 -6.77 5.58 -50.93
N ILE A 77 -6.25 6.77 -51.27
CA ILE A 77 -5.65 7.69 -50.30
C ILE A 77 -6.66 8.09 -49.23
N ARG A 78 -7.89 8.45 -49.62
CA ARG A 78 -8.98 8.80 -48.69
C ARG A 78 -9.23 7.70 -47.66
N ARG A 79 -9.29 6.43 -48.10
CA ARG A 79 -9.46 5.27 -47.19
C ARG A 79 -8.29 5.13 -46.21
N LYS A 80 -7.04 5.31 -46.67
CA LYS A 80 -5.85 5.25 -45.82
C LYS A 80 -5.83 6.38 -44.79
N VAL A 81 -6.17 7.60 -45.21
CA VAL A 81 -6.27 8.78 -44.33
C VAL A 81 -7.33 8.56 -43.24
N ALA A 82 -8.51 8.03 -43.60
CA ALA A 82 -9.55 7.71 -42.63
C ALA A 82 -9.10 6.64 -41.61
N ALA A 83 -8.32 5.65 -42.04
CA ALA A 83 -7.73 4.66 -41.14
C ALA A 83 -6.71 5.31 -40.16
N ILE A 84 -5.85 6.21 -40.65
CA ILE A 84 -4.89 6.95 -39.82
C ILE A 84 -5.62 7.81 -38.78
N GLN A 85 -6.69 8.51 -39.18
CA GLN A 85 -7.51 9.30 -38.26
C GLN A 85 -8.10 8.43 -37.15
N LYS A 86 -8.73 7.31 -37.53
CA LYS A 86 -9.33 6.37 -36.57
C LYS A 86 -8.29 5.88 -35.56
N VAL A 87 -7.13 5.41 -36.02
CA VAL A 87 -6.07 4.93 -35.13
C VAL A 87 -5.57 6.05 -34.22
N SER A 88 -5.36 7.26 -34.74
CA SER A 88 -4.91 8.41 -33.95
C SER A 88 -5.89 8.77 -32.83
N THR A 89 -7.20 8.72 -33.11
CA THR A 89 -8.24 8.96 -32.11
C THR A 89 -8.28 7.87 -31.04
N VAL A 90 -8.23 6.60 -31.44
CA VAL A 90 -8.20 5.46 -30.50
C VAL A 90 -6.98 5.56 -29.59
N THR A 91 -5.79 5.78 -30.16
CA THR A 91 -4.55 5.94 -29.39
C THR A 91 -4.61 7.12 -28.43
N ALA A 92 -5.20 8.25 -28.83
CA ALA A 92 -5.38 9.38 -27.91
C ALA A 92 -6.31 9.04 -26.73
N SER A 93 -7.35 8.24 -26.95
CA SER A 93 -8.24 7.75 -25.90
C SER A 93 -7.52 6.81 -24.93
N GLU A 94 -6.78 5.83 -25.46
CA GLU A 94 -6.00 4.88 -24.65
C GLU A 94 -4.96 5.61 -23.78
N ILE A 95 -4.32 6.65 -24.32
CA ILE A 95 -3.41 7.50 -23.54
C ILE A 95 -4.14 8.23 -22.41
N ALA A 96 -5.36 8.70 -22.63
CA ALA A 96 -6.16 9.34 -21.59
C ALA A 96 -6.54 8.37 -20.47
N GLU A 97 -6.89 7.13 -20.80
CA GLU A 97 -7.13 6.07 -19.81
C GLU A 97 -5.87 5.76 -19.00
N ILE A 98 -4.70 5.66 -19.65
CA ILE A 98 -3.41 5.47 -18.97
C ILE A 98 -3.13 6.63 -17.99
N ILE A 99 -3.44 7.87 -18.37
CA ILE A 99 -3.27 9.02 -17.47
C ILE A 99 -4.15 8.86 -16.22
N SER A 100 -5.41 8.46 -16.39
CA SER A 100 -6.34 8.24 -15.27
C SER A 100 -5.83 7.16 -14.31
N VAL A 101 -5.29 6.05 -14.83
CA VAL A 101 -4.72 4.98 -13.98
C VAL A 101 -3.49 5.47 -13.21
N ILE A 102 -2.67 6.33 -13.82
CA ILE A 102 -1.51 6.92 -13.15
C ILE A 102 -1.94 7.89 -12.04
N GLU A 103 -3.03 8.64 -12.22
CA GLU A 103 -3.60 9.50 -11.19
C GLU A 103 -4.09 8.69 -9.99
N GLU A 104 -4.83 7.61 -10.24
CA GLU A 104 -5.26 6.68 -9.19
C GLU A 104 -4.08 6.05 -8.45
N MET A 105 -3.02 5.65 -9.17
CA MET A 105 -1.79 5.18 -8.53
C MET A 105 -1.14 6.24 -7.62
N ASN A 106 -1.16 7.51 -8.03
CA ASN A 106 -0.60 8.59 -7.22
C ASN A 106 -1.38 8.76 -5.91
N ASP A 107 -2.71 8.67 -5.95
CA ASP A 107 -3.55 8.73 -4.75
C ASP A 107 -3.27 7.56 -3.80
N ILE A 108 -3.13 6.33 -4.35
CA ILE A 108 -2.74 5.16 -3.56
C ILE A 108 -1.39 5.36 -2.88
N VAL A 109 -0.39 5.90 -3.58
CA VAL A 109 0.94 6.15 -3.02
C VAL A 109 0.89 7.18 -1.89
N ILE A 110 0.04 8.20 -2.00
CA ILE A 110 -0.20 9.16 -0.91
C ILE A 110 -0.79 8.45 0.31
N SER A 111 -1.84 7.66 0.14
CA SER A 111 -2.44 6.90 1.24
C SER A 111 -1.47 5.90 1.89
N ILE A 112 -0.61 5.24 1.10
CA ILE A 112 0.45 4.38 1.65
C ILE A 112 1.43 5.19 2.49
N SER A 113 1.81 6.39 2.02
CA SER A 113 2.73 7.26 2.75
C SER A 113 2.15 7.72 4.09
N GLU A 114 0.86 8.05 4.11
CA GLU A 114 0.13 8.38 5.34
C GLU A 114 0.09 7.20 6.31
N ALA A 115 -0.25 6.00 5.82
CA ALA A 115 -0.26 4.78 6.62
C ALA A 115 1.13 4.42 7.18
N MET A 116 2.20 4.68 6.43
CA MET A 116 3.58 4.48 6.88
C MET A 116 3.97 5.44 8.01
N GLU A 117 3.50 6.69 7.97
CA GLU A 117 3.72 7.66 9.06
C GLU A 117 3.01 7.19 10.33
N GLU A 118 1.76 6.75 10.22
CA GLU A 118 1.00 6.19 11.35
C GLU A 118 1.67 4.94 11.93
N GLN A 119 2.15 4.03 11.07
CA GLN A 119 2.90 2.85 11.49
C GLN A 119 4.20 3.20 12.23
N THR A 120 4.87 4.27 11.83
CA THR A 120 6.09 4.76 12.48
C THR A 120 5.80 5.25 13.90
N VAL A 121 4.70 6.00 14.09
CA VAL A 121 4.22 6.42 15.42
C VAL A 121 3.89 5.20 16.27
N MET A 122 3.12 4.25 15.75
CA MET A 122 2.76 3.03 16.47
C MET A 122 4.00 2.22 16.90
N THR A 123 5.01 2.12 16.03
CA THR A 123 6.26 1.42 16.34
C THR A 123 7.03 2.09 17.48
N ARG A 124 6.99 3.42 17.53
CA ARG A 124 7.57 4.20 18.64
C ARG A 124 6.84 3.93 19.94
N ASP A 125 5.50 3.94 19.93
CA ASP A 125 4.69 3.66 21.11
C ASP A 125 4.91 2.23 21.63
N ILE A 126 5.01 1.25 20.73
CA ILE A 126 5.38 -0.13 21.10
C ILE A 126 6.75 -0.15 21.78
N SER A 127 7.74 0.54 21.22
CA SER A 127 9.09 0.59 21.79
C SER A 127 9.11 1.24 23.18
N GLU A 128 8.29 2.27 23.39
CA GLU A 128 8.14 2.92 24.69
C GLU A 128 7.47 1.99 25.72
N ASN A 129 6.38 1.33 25.34
CA ASN A 129 5.69 0.35 26.17
C ASN A 129 6.61 -0.82 26.57
N VAL A 130 7.43 -1.32 25.64
CA VAL A 130 8.40 -2.39 25.91
C VAL A 130 9.46 -1.92 26.92
N ASN A 131 9.96 -0.69 26.80
CA ASN A 131 10.90 -0.12 27.77
C ASN A 131 10.27 0.05 29.16
N GLN A 132 9.02 0.50 29.22
CA GLN A 132 8.29 0.63 30.49
C GLN A 132 8.08 -0.73 31.14
N ALA A 133 7.67 -1.75 30.38
CA ALA A 133 7.53 -3.11 30.87
C ALA A 133 8.86 -3.67 31.40
N ALA A 134 9.97 -3.45 30.68
CA ALA A 134 11.30 -3.87 31.12
C ALA A 134 11.71 -3.23 32.46
N ARG A 135 11.41 -1.93 32.65
CA ARG A 135 11.64 -1.24 33.93
C ARG A 135 10.78 -1.83 35.05
N GLY A 136 9.50 -2.10 34.79
CA GLY A 136 8.61 -2.74 35.76
C GLY A 136 9.10 -4.13 36.18
N ILE A 137 9.61 -4.93 35.25
CA ILE A 137 10.21 -6.24 35.55
C ILE A 137 11.46 -6.09 36.42
N ALA A 138 12.31 -5.09 36.16
CA ALA A 138 13.50 -4.82 36.97
C ALA A 138 13.13 -4.46 38.42
N GLU A 139 12.10 -3.62 38.60
CA GLU A 139 11.58 -3.27 39.93
C GLU A 139 11.01 -4.49 40.67
N ILE A 140 10.24 -5.33 39.98
CA ILE A 140 9.74 -6.60 40.54
C ILE A 140 10.90 -7.47 40.99
N ASN A 141 11.98 -7.58 40.21
CA ASN A 141 13.14 -8.39 40.56
C ASN A 141 13.84 -7.88 41.85
N THR A 142 13.95 -6.55 42.00
CA THR A 142 14.43 -5.94 43.24
C THR A 142 13.52 -6.28 44.42
N ASN A 143 12.20 -6.14 44.26
CA ASN A 143 11.24 -6.46 45.32
C ASN A 143 11.28 -7.94 45.72
N VAL A 144 11.44 -8.86 44.76
CA VAL A 144 11.60 -10.30 45.02
C VAL A 144 12.89 -10.57 45.79
N THR A 145 13.98 -9.91 45.44
CA THR A 145 15.27 -10.04 46.15
C THR A 145 15.14 -9.55 47.60
N SER A 146 14.53 -8.38 47.82
CA SER A 146 14.27 -7.86 49.17
C SER A 146 13.35 -8.77 49.98
N SER A 147 12.30 -9.30 49.36
CA SER A 147 11.39 -10.26 50.01
C SER A 147 12.09 -11.56 50.42
N SER A 148 13.02 -12.04 49.59
CA SER A 148 13.87 -13.20 49.92
C SER A 148 14.76 -12.94 51.14
N VAL A 149 15.38 -11.75 51.22
CA VAL A 149 16.18 -11.34 52.40
C VAL A 149 15.30 -11.29 53.65
N MET A 150 14.15 -10.65 53.59
CA MET A 150 13.21 -10.57 54.71
C MET A 150 12.74 -11.95 55.17
N THR A 151 12.47 -12.87 54.23
CA THR A 151 12.08 -14.26 54.57
C THR A 151 13.21 -14.98 55.30
N ARG A 152 14.47 -14.71 54.94
CA ARG A 152 15.64 -15.27 55.64
C ARG A 152 15.79 -14.71 57.05
N GLU A 153 15.60 -13.40 57.24
CA GLU A 153 15.60 -12.77 58.56
C GLU A 153 14.51 -13.34 59.47
N ILE A 154 13.27 -13.48 58.95
CA ILE A 154 12.16 -14.12 59.67
C ILE A 154 12.52 -15.56 60.08
N SER A 155 13.19 -16.31 59.20
CA SER A 155 13.61 -17.68 59.52
C SER A 155 14.61 -17.72 60.68
N GLN A 156 15.54 -16.76 60.74
CA GLN A 156 16.50 -16.63 61.85
C GLN A 156 15.83 -16.18 63.15
N GLU A 157 14.87 -15.27 63.09
CA GLU A 157 14.08 -14.88 64.27
C GLU A 157 13.28 -16.07 64.82
N ILE A 158 12.70 -16.90 63.95
CA ILE A 158 12.01 -18.14 64.36
C ILE A 158 12.98 -19.11 65.06
N GLU A 159 14.22 -19.25 64.59
CA GLU A 159 15.24 -20.04 65.28
C GLU A 159 15.52 -19.51 66.70
N GLY A 160 15.64 -18.19 66.86
CA GLY A 160 15.82 -17.57 68.19
C GLY A 160 14.61 -17.73 69.11
N VAL A 161 13.38 -17.69 68.58
CA VAL A 161 12.15 -17.97 69.32
C VAL A 161 12.11 -19.43 69.77
N LEU A 162 12.54 -20.37 68.93
CA LEU A 162 12.64 -21.79 69.28
C LEU A 162 13.65 -22.02 70.40
N GLU A 163 14.83 -21.39 70.34
CA GLU A 163 15.84 -21.46 71.40
C GLU A 163 15.29 -20.91 72.73
N SER A 164 14.67 -19.73 72.71
CA SER A 164 14.06 -19.12 73.89
C SER A 164 12.95 -20.00 74.48
N SER A 165 12.16 -20.64 73.62
CA SER A 165 11.11 -21.57 74.04
C SER A 165 11.67 -22.83 74.72
N ASN A 166 12.82 -23.35 74.26
CA ASN A 166 13.51 -24.47 74.91
C ASN A 166 14.05 -24.09 76.28
N THR A 167 14.74 -22.94 76.38
CA THR A 167 15.23 -22.41 77.67
C THR A 167 14.08 -22.24 78.67
N MET A 168 12.95 -21.68 78.22
CA MET A 168 11.75 -21.52 79.05
C MET A 168 11.17 -22.86 79.53
N GLN A 169 11.22 -23.92 78.71
CA GLN A 169 10.80 -25.26 79.14
C GLN A 169 11.72 -25.82 80.23
N ASP A 170 13.03 -25.65 80.09
CA ASP A 170 14.00 -26.15 81.08
C ASP A 170 13.93 -25.37 82.40
N GLU A 171 13.80 -24.05 82.35
CA GLU A 171 13.53 -23.23 83.53
C GLU A 171 12.23 -23.64 84.23
N SER A 172 11.17 -23.89 83.46
CA SER A 172 9.89 -24.37 84.00
C SER A 172 10.04 -25.71 84.72
N ARG A 173 10.86 -26.64 84.19
CA ARG A 173 11.18 -27.91 84.86
C ARG A 173 11.93 -27.68 86.17
N MET A 174 12.92 -26.79 86.20
CA MET A 174 13.65 -26.46 87.44
C MET A 174 12.75 -25.83 88.51
N VAL A 175 11.83 -24.95 88.11
CA VAL A 175 10.85 -24.34 89.01
C VAL A 175 9.93 -25.42 89.59
N LEU A 176 9.41 -26.33 88.76
CA LEU A 176 8.58 -27.45 89.22
C LEU A 176 9.33 -28.35 90.21
N GLN A 177 10.60 -28.67 89.94
CA GLN A 177 11.43 -29.46 90.84
C GLN A 177 11.67 -28.75 92.18
N SER A 178 11.98 -27.45 92.15
CA SER A 178 12.21 -26.63 93.34
C SER A 178 10.94 -26.49 94.19
N ALA A 179 9.80 -26.27 93.54
CA ALA A 179 8.50 -26.24 94.19
C ALA A 179 8.16 -27.59 94.86
N GLY A 180 8.46 -28.72 94.20
CA GLY A 180 8.35 -30.05 94.78
C GLY A 180 9.24 -30.24 96.01
N GLY A 181 10.51 -29.84 95.94
CA GLY A 181 11.43 -29.91 97.08
C GLY A 181 11.01 -29.04 98.27
N LEU A 182 10.47 -27.84 98.01
CA LEU A 182 9.92 -26.97 99.05
C LEU A 182 8.67 -27.59 99.71
N ALA A 183 7.80 -28.22 98.93
CA ALA A 183 6.64 -28.94 99.46
C ALA A 183 7.06 -30.10 100.37
N ASP A 184 8.09 -30.86 99.98
CA ASP A 184 8.67 -31.93 100.80
C ASP A 184 9.26 -31.40 102.12
N LEU A 185 10.05 -30.31 102.06
CA LEU A 185 10.62 -29.67 103.24
C LEU A 185 9.53 -29.16 104.19
N SER A 186 8.49 -28.53 103.63
CA SER A 186 7.32 -28.07 104.39
C SER A 186 6.62 -29.23 105.09
N SER A 187 6.39 -30.35 104.40
CA SER A 187 5.83 -31.58 104.99
C SER A 187 6.71 -32.13 106.12
N HIS A 188 8.04 -32.07 105.97
CA HIS A 188 8.98 -32.53 106.98
C HIS A 188 8.96 -31.65 108.22
N LEU A 189 8.94 -30.32 108.05
CA LEU A 189 8.81 -29.36 109.14
C LEU A 189 7.48 -29.51 109.88
N GLU A 190 6.38 -29.72 109.16
CA GLU A 190 5.06 -29.96 109.76
C GLU A 190 5.06 -31.23 110.62
N LYS A 191 5.68 -32.32 110.15
CA LYS A 191 5.88 -33.55 110.94
C LYS A 191 6.74 -33.31 112.18
N LEU A 192 7.83 -32.55 112.06
CA LEU A 192 8.71 -32.20 113.18
C LEU A 192 7.97 -31.36 114.23
N VAL A 193 7.31 -30.28 113.83
CA VAL A 193 6.50 -29.42 114.72
C VAL A 193 5.38 -30.23 115.38
N GLY A 194 4.72 -31.12 114.63
CA GLY A 194 3.72 -32.04 115.17
C GLY A 194 4.28 -32.96 116.26
N ARG A 195 5.57 -33.31 116.22
CA ARG A 195 6.24 -34.12 117.24
C ARG A 195 6.62 -33.33 118.50
N PHE A 196 6.74 -32.00 118.39
CA PHE A 196 7.00 -31.09 119.52
C PHE A 196 5.74 -30.46 120.11
N ARG A 197 4.57 -30.62 119.47
CA ARG A 197 3.26 -30.34 120.07
C ARG A 197 2.89 -31.49 121.01
N PHE A 198 3.35 -31.40 122.26
CA PHE A 198 2.68 -31.99 123.42
C PHE A 198 1.71 -30.96 124.02
#